data_AF-A0A2N5FC21-F1
#
_entry.id   AF-A0A2N5FC21-F1
#
_cell.length_a   1.000
_cell.length_b   1.000
_cell.length_c   1.000
_cell.angle_alpha   90.00
_cell.angle_beta   90.00
_cell.angle_gamma   90.00
#
_symmetry.space_group_name_H-M   'P 1'
#
loop_
_entity.id
_entity.type
_entity.pdbx_description
1 polymer ?
#
loop_
_entity_poly.entity_id
_entity_poly.type
_entity_poly.pdbx_seq_one_letter_code
_entity_poly.pdbx_strand_id
1 'polypeptide(L)' 'MRYTKKESNELIAAAFHLLRSRKVATPKQIADELEVQTGKRVSSPSAFMVKVIERYPTVVKPRRGVYMIKEG' A
#
# COMPACT_ATOMS: atom_id res chain seq x y z
N MET A 1 12.21 11.39 7.37
CA MET A 1 10.97 12.15 7.64
C MET A 1 9.92 11.20 8.23
N ARG A 2 9.26 11.60 9.32
CA ARG A 2 8.17 10.84 9.94
C ARG A 2 6.86 11.49 9.51
N TYR A 3 6.02 10.77 8.77
CA TYR A 3 4.73 11.29 8.30
C TYR A 3 3.80 11.63 9.47
N THR A 4 3.00 12.67 9.32
CA THR A 4 1.90 12.93 10.26
C THR A 4 0.85 11.81 10.16
N LYS A 5 0.01 11.65 11.19
CA LYS A 5 -1.05 10.63 11.22
C LYS A 5 -1.99 10.76 10.02
N LYS A 6 -2.33 12.00 9.62
CA LYS A 6 -3.20 12.29 8.48
C LYS A 6 -2.57 11.81 7.17
N GLU A 7 -1.32 12.19 6.91
CA GLU A 7 -0.61 11.81 5.68
C GLU A 7 -0.39 10.29 5.60
N SER A 8 -0.10 9.64 6.73
CA SER A 8 0.00 8.18 6.75
C SER A 8 -1.32 7.51 6.36
N ASN A 9 -2.45 8.05 6.81
CA ASN A 9 -3.77 7.51 6.45
C ASN A 9 -4.11 7.75 4.98
N GLU A 10 -3.77 8.92 4.44
CA GLU A 10 -3.93 9.24 3.01
C GLU A 10 -3.11 8.29 2.13
N LEU A 11 -1.85 8.05 2.50
CA LEU A 11 -0.99 7.08 1.79
C LEU A 11 -1.57 5.66 1.85
N ILE A 12 -2.08 5.23 3.01
CA ILE A 12 -2.69 3.90 3.18
C ILE A 12 -3.94 3.77 2.30
N ALA A 13 -4.78 4.81 2.22
CA ALA A 13 -5.94 4.82 1.34
C ALA A 13 -5.53 4.78 -0.14
N ALA A 14 -4.54 5.58 -0.54
CA ALA A 14 -4.03 5.58 -1.92
C ALA A 14 -3.46 4.20 -2.31
N ALA A 15 -2.72 3.54 -1.42
CA ALA A 15 -2.18 2.20 -1.64
C ALA A 15 -3.28 1.15 -1.88
N PHE A 16 -4.38 1.25 -1.14
CA PHE A 16 -5.55 0.39 -1.32
C PHE A 16 -6.21 0.61 -2.68
N HIS A 17 -6.39 1.86 -3.12
CA HIS A 17 -6.94 2.16 -4.43
C HIS A 17 -6.06 1.64 -5.59
N LEU A 18 -4.74 1.74 -5.46
CA LEU A 18 -3.79 1.16 -6.42
C LEU A 18 -3.95 -0.36 -6.54
N LEU A 19 -4.04 -1.05 -5.40
CA LEU A 19 -4.27 -2.50 -5.38
C LEU A 19 -5.61 -2.89 -6.00
N ARG A 20 -6.66 -2.09 -5.78
CA ARG A 20 -7.98 -2.32 -6.38
C ARG A 20 -7.96 -2.20 -7.90
N SER A 21 -7.16 -1.29 -8.44
CA SER A 21 -6.98 -1.13 -9.89
C SER A 21 -6.16 -2.27 -10.51
N ARG A 22 -5.03 -2.63 -9.90
CA ARG A 22 -4.09 -3.62 -10.46
C ARG A 22 -4.43 -5.08 -10.17
N LYS A 23 -5.37 -5.35 -9.25
CA LYS A 23 -5.71 -6.66 -8.67
C LYS A 23 -4.56 -7.31 -7.88
N VAL A 24 -3.33 -7.26 -8.39
CA VAL A 24 -2.12 -7.82 -7.77
C VAL A 24 -0.95 -6.85 -7.95
N ALA A 25 -0.20 -6.57 -6.89
CA ALA A 25 1.01 -5.75 -6.95
C ALA A 25 2.05 -6.14 -5.89
N THR A 26 3.31 -5.78 -6.14
CA THR A 26 4.40 -5.90 -5.17
C THR A 26 4.50 -4.63 -4.30
N PRO A 27 5.07 -4.68 -3.09
CA PRO A 27 5.27 -3.49 -2.27
C PRO A 27 6.05 -2.40 -2.97
N LYS A 28 7.08 -2.77 -3.74
CA LYS A 28 7.92 -1.82 -4.46
C LYS A 28 7.10 -1.08 -5.52
N GLN A 29 6.31 -1.79 -6.33
CA GLN A 29 5.44 -1.16 -7.32
C GLN A 29 4.46 -0.16 -6.68
N ILE A 30 3.82 -0.54 -5.58
CA ILE A 30 2.91 0.35 -4.84
C ILE A 30 3.66 1.58 -4.32
N ALA A 31 4.84 1.39 -3.72
CA ALA A 31 5.64 2.50 -3.20
C ALA A 31 6.10 3.46 -4.30
N ASP A 32 6.59 2.93 -5.42
CA ASP A 32 7.05 3.73 -6.57
C ASP A 32 5.87 4.54 -7.15
N GLU A 33 4.69 3.94 -7.29
CA GLU A 33 3.49 4.64 -7.76
C GLU A 33 2.98 5.70 -6.77
N LEU A 34 3.01 5.40 -5.47
CA LEU A 34 2.65 6.37 -4.43
C LEU A 34 3.60 7.57 -4.46
N GLU A 35 4.89 7.34 -4.65
CA GLU A 35 5.88 8.42 -4.77
C GLU A 35 5.62 9.28 -6.01
N VAL A 36 5.29 8.66 -7.15
CA VAL A 36 4.92 9.39 -8.38
C VAL A 36 3.65 10.21 -8.18
N GLN A 37 2.62 9.66 -7.52
CA GLN A 37 1.33 10.35 -7.37
C GLN A 37 1.32 11.42 -6.28
N THR A 38 2.06 11.20 -5.20
CA THR A 38 1.98 12.03 -3.98
C THR A 38 3.25 12.83 -3.70
N GLY A 39 4.34 12.56 -4.42
CA GLY A 39 5.68 13.08 -4.13
C GLY A 39 6.30 12.53 -2.85
N LYS A 40 5.65 11.56 -2.18
CA LYS A 40 6.06 11.05 -0.87
C LYS A 40 6.65 9.65 -0.99
N ARG A 41 7.90 9.52 -0.57
CA ARG A 41 8.64 8.27 -0.63
C ARG A 41 8.30 7.32 0.52
N VAL A 42 7.88 6.11 0.20
CA VAL A 42 7.69 5.05 1.21
C VAL A 42 9.02 4.34 1.45
N SER A 43 9.68 4.65 2.57
CA SER A 43 11.02 4.13 2.90
C SER A 43 11.07 2.63 3.19
N SER A 44 9.98 2.04 3.68
CA SER A 44 9.86 0.60 3.92
C SER A 44 8.56 0.07 3.33
N PRO A 45 8.55 -0.30 2.03
CA PRO A 45 7.34 -0.72 1.35
C PRO A 45 6.66 -1.93 2.00
N SER A 46 7.44 -2.94 2.40
CA SER A 46 6.88 -4.14 3.04
C SER A 46 6.23 -3.85 4.38
N ALA A 47 6.86 -3.05 5.24
CA ALA A 47 6.27 -2.67 6.53
C ALA A 47 5.07 -1.74 6.37
N PHE A 48 5.10 -0.87 5.35
CA PHE A 48 3.97 -0.04 4.99
C PHE A 48 2.75 -0.89 4.56
N MET A 49 2.97 -1.93 3.74
CA MET A 49 1.89 -2.82 3.32
C MET A 49 1.26 -3.60 4.49
N VAL A 50 2.00 -3.88 5.57
CA VAL A 50 1.41 -4.46 6.79
C VAL A 50 0.35 -3.51 7.36
N LYS A 51 0.63 -2.20 7.43
CA LYS A 51 -0.34 -1.19 7.87
C LYS A 51 -1.56 -1.09 6.95
N VAL A 52 -1.35 -1.30 5.65
CA VAL A 52 -2.45 -1.33 4.67
C VAL A 52 -3.39 -2.52 4.96
N ILE A 53 -2.84 -3.70 5.27
CA ILE A 53 -3.63 -4.88 5.67
C ILE A 53 -4.37 -4.62 7.00
N GLU A 54 -3.69 -4.06 8.00
CA GLU A 54 -4.31 -3.72 9.29
C GLU A 54 -5.51 -2.78 9.12
N ARG A 55 -5.42 -1.82 8.18
CA ARG A 55 -6.50 -0.88 7.89
C ARG A 55 -7.59 -1.46 6.98
N TYR A 56 -7.21 -2.29 6.01
CA TYR A 56 -8.09 -2.91 5.03
C TYR A 56 -7.87 -4.43 5.03
N PRO A 57 -8.57 -5.19 5.88
CA PRO A 57 -8.39 -6.65 6.00
C PRO A 57 -8.71 -7.43 4.72
N THR A 58 -9.34 -6.80 3.73
CA THR A 58 -9.55 -7.37 2.38
C THR A 58 -8.26 -7.46 1.58
N VAL A 59 -7.22 -6.69 1.94
CA VAL A 59 -5.89 -6.82 1.33
C VAL A 59 -5.20 -8.03 1.95
N VAL A 60 -4.76 -8.95 1.09
CA VAL A 60 -4.11 -10.18 1.49
C VAL A 60 -2.75 -10.33 0.82
N LYS A 61 -1.88 -11.11 1.47
CA LYS A 61 -0.54 -11.44 0.99
C LYS A 61 -0.46 -12.95 0.73
N PRO A 62 -0.88 -13.44 -0.44
CA PRO A 62 -0.93 -14.88 -0.73
C PRO A 62 0.45 -15.54 -0.75
N ARG A 63 1.50 -14.77 -1.08
CA ARG A 63 2.89 -15.23 -1.07
C ARG A 63 3.85 -14.07 -0.80
N ARG A 64 5.11 -14.38 -0.48
CA ARG A 64 6.13 -13.36 -0.17
C ARG A 64 6.24 -12.35 -1.33
N GLY A 65 6.09 -11.07 -0.99
CA GLY A 65 6.27 -9.97 -1.95
C GLY A 65 5.07 -9.70 -2.86
N VAL A 66 3.95 -10.41 -2.70
CA VAL A 66 2.75 -10.24 -3.54
C VAL A 66 1.57 -9.87 -2.66
N TYR A 67 0.88 -8.79 -3.03
CA TYR A 67 -0.30 -8.26 -2.35
C TYR A 67 -1.44 -8.14 -3.35
N MET A 68 -2.65 -8.44 -2.90
CA MET A 68 -3.87 -8.38 -3.71
C MET A 68 -5.08 -8.08 -2.83
N ILE A 69 -6.20 -7.71 -3.43
CA ILE A 69 -7.48 -7.62 -2.72
C ILE A 69 -8.25 -8.92 -2.93
N LYS A 70 -8.69 -9.54 -1.84
CA LYS A 70 -9.65 -10.64 -1.87
C LYS A 70 -11.01 -10.03 -2.21
N GLU A 71 -11.48 -10.26 -3.43
CA GLU A 71 -12.88 -9.98 -3.80
C GLU A 71 -13.75 -10.96 -3.01
N GLY A 72 -14.68 -10.43 -2.23
CA GLY A 72 -15.66 -11.18 -1.45
C GLY A 72 -16.94 -11.39 -2.22
#